data_AF-A0AAD1TMY3-F1
#
_entry.id   AF-A0AAD1TMY3-F1
#
_cell.length_a   1.000
_cell.length_b   1.000
_cell.length_c   1.000
_cell.angle_alpha   90.00
_cell.angle_beta   90.00
_cell.angle_gamma   90.00
#
_symmetry.space_group_name_H-M   'P 1'
#
loop_
_entity.id
_entity.type
_entity.pdbx_description
1 polymer ?
#
loop_
_entity_poly.entity_id
_entity_poly.type
_entity_poly.pdbx_seq_one_letter_code
_entity_poly.pdbx_strand_id
1 'polypeptide(L)'
;MDFTEAQNAILGLLGNVSADALPKIIHWMRASSDFEDFIISNNDVILRSISEDLRSSLPVHAMVSSESQAIQTIQNLKQPTLHVDAFLYDDETVDTLCNEGKMSRNYCLSCGSRHTAPIDFLSHSFSLLELKFLFQHVLPDLTGKTLIDVGSRLGAVLYAVKNCDFYIYLFPAPILPGQ
;
A
#
# COMPACT_ATOMS: atom_id res chain seq x y z
N MET A 1 -11.71 -15.08 25.76
CA MET A 1 -13.05 -14.49 25.61
C MET A 1 -13.65 -15.12 24.39
N ASP A 2 -14.81 -15.76 24.53
CA ASP A 2 -15.54 -16.27 23.36
C ASP A 2 -16.30 -15.14 22.64
N PHE A 3 -16.93 -15.45 21.50
CA PHE A 3 -17.63 -14.45 20.70
C PHE A 3 -18.76 -13.75 21.48
N THR A 4 -19.50 -14.48 22.30
CA THR A 4 -20.63 -13.95 23.06
C THR A 4 -20.15 -13.09 24.23
N GLU A 5 -19.12 -13.53 24.94
CA GLU A 5 -18.45 -12.74 25.97
C GLU A 5 -17.88 -11.44 25.39
N ALA A 6 -17.26 -11.50 24.20
CA ALA A 6 -16.71 -10.33 23.51
C ALA A 6 -17.79 -9.34 23.08
N GLN A 7 -18.89 -9.82 22.50
CA GLN A 7 -20.03 -8.97 22.17
C GLN A 7 -20.60 -8.26 23.41
N ASN A 8 -20.78 -9.00 24.50
CA ASN A 8 -21.30 -8.43 25.75
C ASN A 8 -20.33 -7.40 26.36
N ALA A 9 -19.02 -7.65 26.31
CA ALA A 9 -18.02 -6.70 26.76
C ALA A 9 -18.04 -5.40 25.94
N ILE A 10 -18.12 -5.50 24.60
CA ILE A 10 -18.22 -4.33 23.71
C ILE A 10 -19.50 -3.55 23.98
N LEU A 11 -20.64 -4.23 24.10
CA LEU A 11 -21.91 -3.57 24.43
C LEU A 11 -21.88 -2.89 25.80
N GLY A 12 -21.24 -3.51 26.80
CA GLY A 12 -21.02 -2.93 28.12
C GLY A 12 -20.17 -1.65 28.05
N LEU A 13 -19.10 -1.66 27.25
CA LEU A 13 -18.27 -0.47 27.02
C LEU A 13 -19.07 0.64 26.34
N LEU A 14 -19.84 0.33 25.29
CA LEU A 14 -20.70 1.29 24.60
C LEU A 14 -21.79 1.86 25.50
N GLY A 15 -22.32 1.06 26.44
CA GLY A 15 -23.30 1.50 27.43
C GLY A 15 -22.77 2.54 28.43
N ASN A 16 -21.43 2.62 28.61
CA ASN A 16 -20.78 3.59 29.50
C ASN A 16 -20.40 4.91 28.80
N VAL A 17 -20.58 4.99 27.48
CA VAL A 17 -20.30 6.19 26.70
C VAL A 17 -21.43 7.21 26.87
N SER A 18 -21.10 8.49 26.99
CA SER A 18 -22.10 9.55 27.07
C SER A 18 -22.98 9.61 25.81
N ALA A 19 -24.24 9.97 25.96
CA ALA A 19 -25.22 9.95 24.87
C ALA A 19 -24.84 10.83 23.66
N ASP A 20 -24.06 11.89 23.89
CA ASP A 20 -23.55 12.81 22.87
C ASP A 20 -22.33 12.28 22.11
N ALA A 21 -21.53 11.41 22.73
CA ALA A 21 -20.36 10.78 22.13
C ALA A 21 -20.71 9.45 21.42
N LEU A 22 -21.77 8.76 21.85
CA LEU A 22 -22.16 7.46 21.33
C LEU A 22 -22.37 7.43 19.79
N PRO A 23 -23.07 8.41 19.16
CA PRO A 23 -23.19 8.43 17.71
C PRO A 23 -21.85 8.57 16.98
N LYS A 24 -20.92 9.36 17.56
CA LYS A 24 -19.59 9.58 16.99
C LYS A 24 -18.74 8.31 17.07
N ILE A 25 -18.78 7.61 18.20
CA ILE A 25 -18.07 6.34 18.38
C ILE A 25 -18.64 5.27 17.45
N ILE A 26 -19.96 5.12 17.33
CA ILE A 26 -20.56 4.14 16.41
C ILE A 26 -20.18 4.46 14.96
N HIS A 27 -20.16 5.74 14.58
CA HIS A 27 -19.72 6.14 13.25
C HIS A 27 -18.25 5.78 13.02
N TRP A 28 -17.36 6.11 13.98
CA TRP A 28 -15.95 5.72 13.92
C TRP A 28 -15.79 4.20 13.83
N MET A 29 -16.50 3.41 14.65
CA MET A 29 -16.42 1.93 14.59
C MET A 29 -16.80 1.36 13.21
N ARG A 30 -17.69 2.04 12.48
CA ARG A 30 -18.12 1.62 11.14
C ARG A 30 -17.20 2.08 10.02
N ALA A 31 -16.48 3.19 10.22
CA ALA A 31 -15.69 3.85 9.20
C ALA A 31 -14.17 3.71 9.42
N SER A 32 -13.75 3.20 10.58
CA SER A 32 -12.36 3.07 10.95
C SER A 32 -11.74 1.78 10.41
N SER A 33 -10.53 1.89 9.89
CA SER A 33 -9.65 0.77 9.54
C SER A 33 -8.90 0.20 10.75
N ASP A 34 -8.98 0.81 11.94
CA ASP A 34 -8.25 0.38 13.15
C ASP A 34 -8.58 -1.07 13.57
N PHE A 35 -9.71 -1.62 13.09
CA PHE A 35 -10.12 -2.99 13.38
C PHE A 35 -9.46 -4.03 12.48
N GLU A 36 -8.94 -3.63 11.31
CA GLU A 36 -8.28 -4.53 10.35
C GLU A 36 -6.99 -5.12 10.92
N ASP A 37 -6.31 -4.41 11.83
CA ASP A 37 -5.11 -4.89 12.52
C ASP A 37 -5.36 -6.13 13.39
N PHE A 38 -6.61 -6.32 13.85
CA PHE A 38 -7.00 -7.53 14.58
C PHE A 38 -7.30 -8.72 13.67
N ILE A 39 -7.43 -8.48 12.35
CA ILE A 39 -7.78 -9.47 11.34
C ILE A 39 -6.57 -9.69 10.42
N ILE A 40 -5.43 -10.05 11.03
CA ILE A 40 -4.25 -10.52 10.29
C ILE A 40 -4.49 -11.97 9.86
N SER A 41 -4.56 -12.19 8.55
CA SER A 41 -4.63 -13.51 7.94
C SER A 41 -3.23 -14.03 7.56
N ASN A 42 -3.12 -15.34 7.30
CA ASN A 42 -1.91 -15.91 6.72
C ASN A 42 -1.55 -15.25 5.37
N ASN A 43 -2.55 -14.81 4.60
CA ASN A 43 -2.33 -14.13 3.33
C ASN A 43 -1.62 -12.79 3.55
N ASP A 44 -1.98 -12.05 4.61
CA ASP A 44 -1.34 -10.78 4.95
C ASP A 44 0.13 -10.99 5.39
N VAL A 45 0.43 -12.12 6.04
CA VAL A 45 1.80 -12.49 6.39
C VAL A 45 2.61 -12.84 5.14
N ILE A 46 2.04 -13.62 4.22
CA ILE A 46 2.69 -14.00 2.96
C ILE A 46 2.99 -12.77 2.11
N LEU A 47 2.01 -11.86 1.93
CA LEU A 47 2.21 -10.66 1.13
C LEU A 47 3.26 -9.72 1.75
N ARG A 48 3.30 -9.58 3.08
CA ARG A 48 4.37 -8.85 3.78
C ARG A 48 5.74 -9.49 3.61
N SER A 49 5.83 -10.82 3.68
CA SER A 49 7.10 -11.53 3.42
C SER A 49 7.59 -11.28 1.99
N ILE A 50 6.69 -11.32 1.00
CA ILE A 50 7.04 -11.03 -0.40
C ILE A 50 7.51 -9.58 -0.53
N SER A 51 6.85 -8.62 0.10
CA SER A 51 7.25 -7.22 0.05
C SER A 51 8.62 -6.98 0.72
N GLU A 52 8.91 -7.66 1.83
CA GLU A 52 10.23 -7.68 2.47
C GLU A 52 11.32 -8.25 1.56
N ASP A 53 11.06 -9.40 0.93
CA ASP A 53 12.00 -10.04 0.01
C ASP A 53 12.30 -9.14 -1.19
N LEU A 54 11.27 -8.52 -1.78
CA LEU A 54 11.42 -7.59 -2.89
C LEU A 54 12.23 -6.35 -2.49
N ARG A 55 11.98 -5.78 -1.29
CA ARG A 55 12.76 -4.64 -0.79
C ARG A 55 14.25 -4.97 -0.65
N SER A 56 14.59 -6.19 -0.24
CA SER A 56 15.99 -6.61 -0.11
C SER A 56 16.74 -6.65 -1.46
N SER A 57 15.99 -6.79 -2.56
CA SER A 57 16.53 -6.98 -3.91
C SER A 57 16.41 -5.74 -4.80
N LEU A 58 15.66 -4.72 -4.38
CA LEU A 58 15.36 -3.53 -5.17
C LEU A 58 15.96 -2.26 -4.55
N PRO A 59 16.23 -1.22 -5.35
CA PRO A 59 16.57 0.08 -4.79
C PRO A 59 15.40 0.65 -3.99
N VAL A 60 15.67 1.60 -3.09
CA VAL A 60 14.65 2.21 -2.20
C VAL A 60 13.46 2.80 -2.98
N HIS A 61 13.71 3.40 -4.13
CA HIS A 61 12.68 3.97 -4.99
C HIS A 61 11.94 2.92 -5.83
N ALA A 62 12.32 1.64 -5.73
CA ALA A 62 11.69 0.48 -6.35
C ALA A 62 11.46 0.61 -7.87
N MET A 63 12.31 1.35 -8.58
CA MET A 63 12.33 1.38 -10.04
C MET A 63 13.55 0.63 -10.54
N VAL A 64 13.35 -0.23 -11.53
CA VAL A 64 14.45 -0.89 -12.23
C VAL A 64 14.91 -0.05 -13.42
N SER A 65 16.16 -0.21 -13.85
CA SER A 65 16.73 0.59 -14.94
C SER A 65 16.00 0.45 -16.28
N SER A 66 15.28 -0.66 -16.48
CA SER A 66 14.44 -0.90 -17.66
C SER A 66 13.15 -0.07 -17.68
N GLU A 67 12.74 0.54 -16.57
CA GLU A 67 11.57 1.43 -16.49
C GLU A 67 11.90 2.87 -16.93
N SER A 68 12.64 3.00 -18.04
CA SER A 68 13.25 4.26 -18.46
C SER A 68 12.22 5.39 -18.68
N GLN A 69 11.01 5.04 -19.13
CA GLN A 69 9.94 6.03 -19.35
C GLN A 69 9.36 6.57 -18.03
N ALA A 70 9.14 5.72 -17.02
CA ALA A 70 8.66 6.16 -15.71
C ALA A 70 9.70 7.05 -15.01
N ILE A 71 10.98 6.66 -15.10
CA ILE A 71 12.11 7.44 -14.57
C ILE A 71 12.15 8.83 -15.24
N GLN A 72 12.02 8.90 -16.56
CA GLN A 72 11.98 10.18 -17.29
C GLN A 72 10.77 11.04 -16.88
N THR A 73 9.59 10.44 -16.71
CA THR A 73 8.40 11.17 -16.27
C THR A 73 8.62 11.83 -14.90
N ILE A 74 9.17 11.09 -13.94
CA ILE A 74 9.47 11.62 -12.60
C ILE A 74 10.52 12.73 -12.66
N GLN A 75 11.58 12.55 -13.46
CA GLN A 75 12.64 13.55 -13.63
C GLN A 75 12.13 14.84 -14.29
N ASN A 76 11.07 14.77 -15.10
CA ASN A 76 10.47 15.92 -15.76
C ASN A 76 9.41 16.64 -14.91
N LEU A 77 9.12 16.17 -13.70
CA LEU A 77 8.19 16.85 -12.79
C LEU A 77 8.79 18.18 -12.30
N LYS A 78 7.94 19.22 -12.29
CA LYS A 78 8.34 20.58 -11.88
C LYS A 78 8.63 20.69 -10.39
N GLN A 79 8.03 19.82 -9.58
CA GLN A 79 8.25 19.76 -8.14
C GLN A 79 9.05 18.50 -7.81
N PRO A 80 9.90 18.54 -6.79
CA PRO A 80 10.60 17.33 -6.32
C PRO A 80 9.59 16.31 -5.82
N THR A 81 9.52 15.19 -6.52
CA THR A 81 8.64 14.07 -6.20
C THR A 81 9.49 12.82 -6.04
N LEU A 82 9.26 12.07 -4.97
CA LEU A 82 9.90 10.78 -4.73
C LEU A 82 8.92 9.65 -5.05
N HIS A 83 9.37 8.73 -5.91
CA HIS A 83 8.61 7.52 -6.16
C HIS A 83 8.78 6.53 -5.01
N VAL A 84 7.67 6.07 -4.45
CA VAL A 84 7.61 5.07 -3.39
C VAL A 84 6.54 4.07 -3.74
N ASP A 85 6.90 2.79 -3.79
CA ASP A 85 5.97 1.72 -4.14
C ASP A 85 5.14 1.31 -2.91
N ALA A 86 3.84 1.59 -2.93
CA ALA A 86 2.95 1.36 -1.78
C ALA A 86 2.78 -0.12 -1.40
N PHE A 87 3.12 -1.06 -2.29
CA PHE A 87 3.15 -2.49 -1.92
C PHE A 87 4.35 -2.81 -1.03
N LEU A 88 5.46 -2.10 -1.24
CA LEU A 88 6.72 -2.32 -0.53
C LEU A 88 6.86 -1.46 0.72
N TYR A 89 6.38 -0.22 0.67
CA TYR A 89 6.52 0.78 1.71
C TYR A 89 5.15 1.41 1.99
N ASP A 90 4.51 0.97 3.07
CA ASP A 90 3.38 1.68 3.65
C ASP A 90 3.84 2.98 4.35
N ASP A 91 2.88 3.79 4.78
CA ASP A 91 3.14 5.08 5.41
C ASP A 91 4.03 4.95 6.67
N GLU A 92 3.82 3.91 7.48
CA GLU A 92 4.63 3.63 8.68
C GLU A 92 6.08 3.27 8.32
N THR A 93 6.27 2.48 7.27
CA THR A 93 7.60 2.14 6.77
C THR A 93 8.31 3.37 6.21
N VAL A 94 7.60 4.22 5.47
CA VAL A 94 8.12 5.50 4.97
C VAL A 94 8.57 6.40 6.12
N ASP A 95 7.76 6.51 7.17
CA ASP A 95 8.11 7.27 8.37
C ASP A 95 9.34 6.73 9.08
N THR A 96 9.44 5.41 9.20
CA THR A 96 10.62 4.75 9.76
C THR A 96 11.87 5.08 8.94
N LEU A 97 11.81 4.98 7.61
CA LEU A 97 12.94 5.32 6.73
C LEU A 97 13.33 6.79 6.80
N CYS A 98 12.36 7.68 7.00
CA CYS A 98 12.62 9.11 7.20
C CYS A 98 13.33 9.36 8.54
N ASN A 99 12.88 8.72 9.62
CA ASN A 99 13.50 8.81 10.94
C ASN A 99 14.93 8.25 10.95
N GLU A 100 15.19 7.19 10.18
CA GLU A 100 16.53 6.61 9.98
C GLU A 100 17.43 7.44 9.04
N GLY A 101 16.91 8.50 8.42
CA GLY A 101 17.64 9.34 7.46
C GLY A 101 17.90 8.66 6.11
N LYS A 102 17.24 7.53 5.82
CA LYS A 102 17.29 6.82 4.53
C LYS A 102 16.36 7.44 3.48
N MET A 103 15.38 8.22 3.94
CA MET A 103 14.45 8.97 3.10
C MET A 103 14.26 10.38 3.69
N SER A 104 13.77 11.33 2.89
CA SER A 104 13.44 12.68 3.38
C SER A 104 12.05 13.07 2.90
N ARG A 105 11.23 13.64 3.79
CA ARG A 105 9.97 14.28 3.44
C ARG A 105 10.15 15.71 2.91
N ASN A 106 11.37 16.24 2.96
CA ASN A 106 11.67 17.63 2.59
C ASN A 106 12.93 17.75 1.72
N TYR A 107 12.94 18.69 0.79
CA TYR A 107 14.12 19.05 -0.01
C TYR A 107 14.57 20.47 0.31
N CYS A 108 15.87 20.74 0.14
CA CYS A 108 16.44 22.04 0.43
C CYS A 108 16.29 23.00 -0.76
N LEU A 109 15.76 24.19 -0.51
CA LEU A 109 15.57 25.25 -1.52
C LEU A 109 16.83 26.10 -1.74
N SER A 110 17.68 26.19 -0.72
CA SER A 110 18.91 26.97 -0.72
C SER A 110 19.91 26.23 0.16
N CYS A 111 20.83 25.50 -0.48
CA CYS A 111 21.78 24.56 0.13
C CYS A 111 22.16 24.87 1.60
N GLY A 112 22.11 23.84 2.47
CA GLY A 112 22.38 23.98 3.91
C GLY A 112 21.23 23.55 4.83
N SER A 113 20.18 22.95 4.27
CA SER A 113 19.07 22.25 4.97
C SER A 113 18.26 23.08 5.98
N ARG A 114 18.39 24.40 5.96
CA ARG A 114 17.63 25.31 6.84
C ARG A 114 16.38 25.89 6.18
N HIS A 115 16.38 25.94 4.86
CA HIS A 115 15.25 26.40 4.07
C HIS A 115 14.81 25.22 3.19
N THR A 116 13.70 24.61 3.57
CA THR A 116 13.21 23.37 2.97
C THR A 116 11.76 23.49 2.56
N ALA A 117 11.36 22.73 1.55
CA ALA A 117 9.99 22.52 1.12
C ALA A 117 9.63 21.02 1.12
N PRO A 118 8.35 20.66 1.25
CA PRO A 118 7.92 19.26 1.22
C PRO A 118 8.21 18.60 -0.13
N ILE A 119 8.51 17.30 -0.11
CA ILE A 119 8.62 16.43 -1.27
C ILE A 119 7.29 15.68 -1.41
N ASP A 120 6.77 15.61 -2.63
CA ASP A 120 5.59 14.79 -2.90
C ASP A 120 5.97 13.32 -3.02
N PHE A 121 5.18 12.43 -2.42
CA PHE A 121 5.33 10.99 -2.58
C PHE A 121 4.34 10.48 -3.62
N LEU A 122 4.84 9.75 -4.61
CA LEU A 122 4.02 9.18 -5.68
C LEU A 122 4.18 7.66 -5.69
N SER A 123 3.07 6.94 -5.62
CA SER A 123 3.01 5.49 -5.82
C SER A 123 2.31 5.15 -7.13
N HIS A 124 2.82 4.14 -7.82
CA HIS A 124 2.21 3.53 -9.01
C HIS A 124 1.82 2.07 -8.77
N SER A 125 1.65 1.68 -7.51
CA SER A 125 1.35 0.32 -7.09
C SER A 125 0.24 0.34 -6.03
N PHE A 126 -0.45 -0.79 -5.87
CA PHE A 126 -1.44 -0.97 -4.82
C PHE A 126 -0.76 -1.30 -3.49
N SER A 127 -1.23 -0.68 -2.41
CA SER A 127 -0.91 -1.10 -1.04
C SER A 127 -1.55 -2.45 -0.69
N LEU A 128 -1.08 -3.09 0.38
CA LEU A 128 -1.69 -4.31 0.91
C LEU A 128 -3.17 -4.12 1.25
N LEU A 129 -3.53 -2.98 1.83
CA LEU A 129 -4.92 -2.65 2.19
C LEU A 129 -5.80 -2.53 0.93
N GLU A 130 -5.32 -1.82 -0.09
CA GLU A 130 -6.07 -1.68 -1.35
C GLU A 130 -6.20 -3.02 -2.08
N LEU A 131 -5.17 -3.87 -2.06
CA LEU A 131 -5.25 -5.23 -2.60
C LEU A 131 -6.29 -6.06 -1.85
N LYS A 132 -6.27 -6.03 -0.52
CA LYS A 132 -7.25 -6.74 0.31
C LYS A 132 -8.67 -6.28 -0.01
N PHE A 133 -8.88 -4.96 -0.06
CA PHE A 133 -10.18 -4.38 -0.43
C PHE A 133 -10.62 -4.81 -1.83
N LEU A 134 -9.72 -4.75 -2.82
CA LEU A 134 -10.00 -5.14 -4.20
C LEU A 134 -10.49 -6.60 -4.28
N PHE A 135 -9.78 -7.54 -3.64
CA PHE A 135 -10.11 -8.97 -3.72
C PHE A 135 -11.28 -9.39 -2.82
N GLN A 136 -11.50 -8.72 -1.69
CA GLN A 136 -12.55 -9.10 -0.74
C GLN A 136 -13.89 -8.44 -1.01
N HIS A 137 -13.88 -7.24 -1.61
CA HIS A 137 -15.08 -6.40 -1.68
C HIS A 137 -15.43 -5.91 -3.08
N VAL A 138 -14.48 -5.82 -4.00
CA VAL A 138 -14.71 -5.26 -5.34
C VAL A 138 -14.83 -6.34 -6.40
N LEU A 139 -13.90 -7.29 -6.41
CA LEU A 139 -13.87 -8.34 -7.43
C LEU A 139 -14.91 -9.42 -7.14
N PRO A 140 -15.60 -9.93 -8.18
CA PRO A 140 -16.48 -11.08 -8.03
C PRO A 140 -15.66 -12.36 -7.83
N ASP A 141 -16.33 -13.47 -7.53
CA ASP A 141 -15.69 -14.79 -7.54
C ASP A 141 -15.01 -15.05 -8.89
N LEU A 142 -13.70 -15.26 -8.84
CA LEU A 142 -12.85 -15.48 -9.99
C LEU A 142 -12.62 -16.96 -10.29
N THR A 143 -13.20 -17.89 -9.52
CA THR A 143 -12.99 -19.33 -9.68
C THR A 143 -13.17 -19.78 -11.14
N GLY A 144 -12.15 -20.43 -11.69
CA GLY A 144 -12.12 -20.92 -13.07
C GLY A 144 -12.00 -19.85 -14.16
N LYS A 145 -11.72 -18.58 -13.81
CA LYS A 145 -11.53 -17.48 -14.77
C LYS A 145 -10.07 -17.09 -14.92
N THR A 146 -9.58 -16.87 -16.12
CA THR A 146 -8.23 -16.32 -16.31
C THR A 146 -8.22 -14.83 -15.96
N LEU A 147 -7.38 -14.44 -14.99
CA LEU A 147 -7.08 -13.03 -14.69
C LEU A 147 -5.83 -12.58 -15.46
N ILE A 148 -5.88 -11.40 -16.05
CA ILE A 148 -4.75 -10.77 -16.73
C ILE A 148 -4.49 -9.42 -16.05
N ASP A 149 -3.30 -9.24 -15.51
CA ASP A 149 -2.83 -7.99 -14.92
C ASP A 149 -1.91 -7.26 -15.91
N VAL A 150 -2.42 -6.18 -16.51
CA VAL A 150 -1.71 -5.40 -17.52
C VAL A 150 -0.99 -4.25 -16.84
N GLY A 151 0.33 -4.19 -16.99
CA GLY A 151 1.14 -3.18 -16.30
C GLY A 151 1.42 -3.53 -14.84
N SER A 152 1.53 -4.83 -14.55
CA SER A 152 1.69 -5.39 -13.20
C SER A 152 2.91 -4.89 -12.41
N ARG A 153 3.87 -4.22 -13.07
CA ARG A 153 5.19 -3.83 -12.53
C ARG A 153 5.84 -4.96 -11.72
N LEU A 154 5.86 -4.84 -10.39
CA LEU A 154 6.47 -5.82 -9.49
C LEU A 154 5.58 -7.05 -9.24
N GLY A 155 4.33 -7.04 -9.72
CA GLY A 155 3.39 -8.15 -9.60
C GLY A 155 2.54 -8.12 -8.34
N ALA A 156 2.41 -6.98 -7.67
CA ALA A 156 1.67 -6.83 -6.40
C ALA A 156 0.25 -7.44 -6.47
N VAL A 157 -0.50 -7.11 -7.52
CA VAL A 157 -1.84 -7.68 -7.76
C VAL A 157 -1.76 -9.19 -7.95
N LEU A 158 -0.82 -9.69 -8.75
CA LEU A 158 -0.64 -11.13 -8.99
C LEU A 158 -0.26 -11.92 -7.73
N TYR A 159 0.54 -11.35 -6.82
CA TYR A 159 0.85 -11.98 -5.54
C TYR A 159 -0.38 -12.09 -4.65
N ALA A 160 -1.24 -11.07 -4.65
CA ALA A 160 -2.53 -11.12 -3.94
C ALA A 160 -3.47 -12.18 -4.55
N VAL A 161 -3.45 -12.32 -5.88
CA VAL A 161 -4.26 -13.32 -6.61
C VAL A 161 -3.83 -14.74 -6.27
N LYS A 162 -2.53 -15.05 -6.20
CA LYS A 162 -2.00 -16.42 -6.14
C LYS A 162 -2.39 -17.21 -4.85
N ASN A 163 -3.07 -16.58 -3.91
CA ASN A 163 -3.78 -17.25 -2.81
C ASN A 163 -5.20 -17.74 -3.21
N CYS A 164 -5.52 -17.64 -4.51
CA CYS A 164 -6.62 -18.23 -5.28
C CYS A 164 -5.98 -18.74 -6.61
N ASP A 165 -6.03 -20.03 -6.93
CA ASP A 165 -5.25 -20.67 -8.00
C ASP A 165 -5.25 -19.99 -9.40
N PHE A 166 -4.18 -19.29 -9.84
CA PHE A 166 -4.08 -18.75 -11.23
C PHE A 166 -2.66 -18.65 -11.83
N TYR A 167 -2.60 -18.65 -13.19
CA TYR A 167 -1.39 -18.51 -14.02
C TYR A 167 -1.06 -17.05 -14.35
N ILE A 168 0.21 -16.68 -14.27
CA ILE A 168 0.73 -15.32 -14.52
C ILE A 168 1.14 -15.17 -16.00
N TYR A 169 0.65 -14.12 -16.68
CA TYR A 169 1.20 -13.63 -17.94
C TYR A 169 1.70 -12.18 -17.75
N LEU A 170 3.03 -12.00 -17.74
CA LEU A 170 3.66 -10.68 -17.75
C LEU A 170 3.82 -10.24 -19.21
N PHE A 171 3.09 -9.23 -19.66
CA PHE A 171 3.42 -8.52 -20.89
C PHE A 171 4.47 -7.44 -20.59
N PRO A 172 5.63 -7.43 -21.25
CA PRO A 172 6.47 -6.24 -21.26
C PRO A 172 5.69 -5.09 -21.90
N ALA A 173 5.72 -3.91 -21.29
CA ALA A 173 5.13 -2.71 -21.87
C ALA A 173 5.63 -2.54 -23.32
N PRO A 174 4.74 -2.25 -24.30
CA PRO A 174 5.19 -2.04 -25.66
C PRO A 174 6.12 -0.83 -25.69
N ILE A 175 7.37 -1.08 -26.07
CA ILE A 175 8.31 -0.02 -26.48
C ILE A 175 7.68 0.61 -27.71
N LEU A 176 7.01 1.75 -27.54
CA LEU A 176 6.58 2.56 -28.68
C LEU A 176 7.87 3.08 -29.35
N PRO A 177 8.09 2.80 -30.65
CA PRO A 177 9.25 3.32 -31.35
C PRO A 177 9.18 4.84 -31.40
N GLY A 178 10.30 5.48 -31.10
CA GLY A 178 10.43 6.92 -30.89
C GLY A 178 9.86 7.79 -32.02
N GLN A 179 9.26 8.90 -31.60
CA GLN A 179 9.11 10.13 -32.40
C GLN A 179 10.24 11.09 -32.04
#